data_AF-A0A3N7HKB1-F1
#
_entry.id   AF-A0A3N7HKB1-F1
#
_cell.length_a   1.000
_cell.length_b   1.000
_cell.length_c   1.000
_cell.angle_alpha   90.00
_cell.angle_beta   90.00
_cell.angle_gamma   90.00
#
_symmetry.space_group_name_H-M   'P 1'
#
loop_
_entity.id
_entity.type
_entity.pdbx_description
1 polymer ?
#
loop_
_entity_poly.entity_id
_entity_poly.type
_entity_poly.pdbx_seq_one_letter_code
_entity_poly.pdbx_strand_id
1 'polypeptide(L)' 'MQKPAKYLVVIDAAGEMVARMFDDQRRLLAEFDASSSEVAVMTQGLNPQRSAGDAVWNDALRGHSASERQEAEVYILDV' A
#
# COMPACT_ATOMS: atom_id res chain seq x y z
N MET A 1 -12.00 -15.38 10.71
CA MET A 1 -12.07 -15.13 9.27
C MET A 1 -11.12 -13.99 8.95
N GLN A 2 -10.10 -14.24 8.14
CA GLN A 2 -9.17 -13.20 7.68
C GLN A 2 -9.92 -12.33 6.66
N LYS A 3 -9.87 -11.01 6.81
CA LYS A 3 -10.56 -10.12 5.86
C LYS A 3 -9.81 -10.15 4.52
N PRO A 4 -10.52 -10.08 3.38
CA PRO A 4 -9.88 -10.05 2.07
C PRO A 4 -9.02 -8.79 1.95
N ALA A 5 -7.85 -8.95 1.33
CA ALA A 5 -7.01 -7.82 0.99
C ALA A 5 -7.67 -7.02 -0.13
N LYS A 6 -7.70 -5.70 0.00
CA LYS A 6 -8.28 -4.80 -1.01
C LYS A 6 -7.27 -3.83 -1.59
N TYR A 7 -6.27 -3.45 -0.82
CA TYR A 7 -5.28 -2.47 -1.25
C TYR A 7 -3.87 -2.96 -0.96
N LEU A 8 -2.93 -2.63 -1.84
CA LEU A 8 -1.50 -2.71 -1.57
C LEU A 8 -0.92 -1.31 -1.79
N VAL A 9 -0.26 -0.76 -0.77
CA VAL A 9 0.40 0.54 -0.85
C VAL A 9 1.90 0.31 -0.85
N VAL A 10 2.57 0.69 -1.93
CA VAL A 10 4.03 0.73 -2.01
C VAL A 10 4.49 2.14 -1.71
N ILE A 11 5.32 2.31 -0.68
CA ILE A 11 5.75 3.63 -0.18
C ILE A 11 7.25 3.61 0.11
N ASP A 12 7.94 4.66 -0.33
CA ASP A 12 9.29 4.97 0.12
C ASP A 12 9.18 5.57 1.53
N ALA A 13 9.76 4.89 2.51
CA ALA A 13 9.85 5.35 3.88
C ALA A 13 11.32 5.57 4.22
N ALA A 14 11.75 6.83 4.22
CA ALA A 14 13.14 7.22 4.51
C ALA A 14 14.22 6.44 3.72
N GLY A 15 13.97 6.08 2.46
CA GLY A 15 14.89 5.37 1.57
C GLY A 15 14.71 3.85 1.55
N GLU A 16 13.77 3.31 2.33
CA GLU A 16 13.36 1.90 2.25
C GLU A 16 11.99 1.79 1.59
N MET A 17 11.92 1.04 0.50
CA MET A 17 10.66 0.77 -0.19
C MET A 17 9.92 -0.36 0.51
N VAL A 18 8.76 -0.06 1.10
CA VAL A 18 7.93 -1.03 1.81
C VAL A 18 6.56 -1.17 1.14
N ALA A 19 6.04 -2.40 1.12
CA ALA A 19 4.71 -2.70 0.59
C ALA A 19 3.76 -3.10 1.73
N ARG A 20 2.70 -2.33 1.92
CA ARG A 20 1.72 -2.51 3.00
C ARG A 20 0.38 -2.95 2.43
N MET A 21 -0.11 -4.10 2.86
CA MET A 21 -1.38 -4.65 2.40
C MET A 21 -2.50 -4.35 3.39
N PHE A 22 -3.64 -3.90 2.89
CA PHE A 22 -4.78 -3.49 3.70
C PHE A 22 -6.09 -4.13 3.24
N ASP A 23 -7.04 -4.24 4.16
CA ASP A 23 -8.43 -4.60 3.85
C ASP A 23 -9.24 -3.41 3.26
N ASP A 24 -10.52 -3.65 2.99
CA ASP A 24 -11.47 -2.65 2.50
C ASP A 24 -11.65 -1.43 3.43
N GLN A 25 -11.37 -1.60 4.72
CA GLN A 25 -11.39 -0.56 5.74
C GLN A 25 -10.01 0.08 5.96
N ARG A 26 -9.01 -0.22 5.11
CA ARG A 26 -7.62 0.25 5.20
C ARG A 26 -6.94 -0.16 6.52
N ARG A 27 -7.31 -1.32 7.06
CA ARG A 27 -6.62 -1.90 8.22
C ARG A 27 -5.50 -2.80 7.73
N LEU A 28 -4.32 -2.62 8.31
CA LEU A 28 -3.13 -3.35 7.92
C LEU A 28 -3.33 -4.86 8.11
N LEU A 29 -3.06 -5.62 7.07
CA LEU A 29 -3.13 -7.08 7.05
C LEU A 29 -1.74 -7.70 7.07
N ALA A 30 -0.80 -7.14 6.30
CA ALA A 30 0.58 -7.61 6.21
C ALA A 30 1.51 -6.51 5.67
N GLU A 31 2.81 -6.68 5.91
CA GLU A 31 3.88 -5.86 5.35
C GLU A 31 4.87 -6.77 4.62
N PHE A 32 5.37 -6.29 3.49
CA PHE A 32 6.30 -6.99 2.62
C PHE A 32 7.44 -6.06 2.24
N ASP A 33 8.57 -6.66 1.89
CA ASP A 33 9.59 -5.97 1.11
C ASP A 33 9.02 -5.65 -0.28
N ALA A 34 9.09 -4.39 -0.70
CA ALA A 34 8.52 -3.95 -1.97
C ALA A 34 9.21 -4.57 -3.20
N SER A 35 10.45 -5.05 -3.05
CA SER A 35 11.21 -5.73 -4.10
C SER A 35 10.96 -7.24 -4.14
N SER A 36 10.13 -7.78 -3.23
CA SER A 36 9.82 -9.20 -3.19
C SER A 36 9.02 -9.66 -4.42
N SER A 37 9.24 -10.91 -4.82
CA SER A 37 8.48 -11.53 -5.91
C SER A 37 6.98 -11.61 -5.63
N GLU A 38 6.58 -11.67 -4.35
CA GLU A 38 5.18 -11.65 -3.95
C GLU A 38 4.50 -10.34 -4.33
N VAL A 39 5.13 -9.20 -4.04
CA VAL A 39 4.63 -7.87 -4.43
C VAL A 39 4.56 -7.77 -5.96
N ALA A 40 5.58 -8.24 -6.68
CA ALA A 40 5.58 -8.22 -8.14
C ALA A 40 4.42 -9.04 -8.76
N VAL A 41 4.04 -10.16 -8.14
CA VAL A 41 2.87 -10.95 -8.57
C VAL A 41 1.57 -10.25 -8.21
N MET A 42 1.45 -9.67 -7.01
CA MET A 42 0.25 -8.96 -6.56
C MET A 42 -0.07 -7.72 -7.40
N THR A 43 0.94 -7.02 -7.91
CA THR A 43 0.79 -5.81 -8.73
C THR A 43 0.74 -6.09 -10.23
N GLN A 44 0.93 -7.34 -10.65
CA GLN A 44 1.02 -7.69 -12.06
C GLN A 44 -0.25 -7.34 -12.83
N GLY A 45 -0.13 -6.46 -13.82
CA GLY A 45 -1.26 -6.02 -14.66
C GLY A 45 -2.19 -5.00 -13.98
N LEU A 46 -1.86 -4.56 -12.76
CA LEU A 46 -2.55 -3.47 -12.08
C LEU A 46 -1.84 -2.13 -12.37
N ASN A 47 -2.64 -1.06 -12.45
CA ASN A 47 -2.10 0.30 -12.55
C ASN A 47 -2.14 0.97 -11.17
N PRO A 48 -1.02 1.51 -10.66
CA PRO A 48 -1.02 2.21 -9.40
C PRO A 48 -1.75 3.54 -9.48
N GLN A 49 -2.30 3.97 -8.36
CA GLN A 49 -2.88 5.29 -8.15
C GLN A 49 -2.10 6.05 -7.08
N ARG A 50 -1.82 7.33 -7.31
CA ARG A 50 -1.22 8.22 -6.30
C ARG A 50 -2.30 8.87 -5.43
N SER A 51 -3.05 8.06 -4.69
CA SER A 51 -4.16 8.50 -3.84
C SER A 51 -3.84 8.41 -2.33
N ALA A 52 -2.65 7.91 -1.96
CA ALA A 52 -2.24 7.76 -0.56
C ALA A 52 -2.10 9.09 0.20
N GLY A 53 -2.07 10.23 -0.50
CA GLY A 53 -2.12 11.57 0.08
C GLY A 53 -3.51 12.00 0.56
N ASP A 54 -4.57 11.30 0.15
CA ASP A 54 -5.94 11.64 0.53
C ASP A 54 -6.21 11.39 2.02
N ALA A 55 -7.13 12.16 2.61
CA ALA A 55 -7.45 12.09 4.04
C ALA A 55 -7.86 10.68 4.52
N VAL A 56 -8.38 9.86 3.61
CA VAL A 56 -8.80 8.48 3.89
C VAL A 56 -7.63 7.56 4.28
N TRP A 57 -6.40 7.93 3.93
CA TRP A 57 -5.18 7.20 4.25
C TRP A 57 -4.45 7.73 5.48
N ASN A 58 -4.90 8.84 6.07
CA ASN A 58 -4.22 9.49 7.20
C ASN A 58 -3.99 8.55 8.40
N ASP A 59 -4.99 7.71 8.70
CA ASP A 59 -4.88 6.80 9.83
C ASP A 59 -4.02 5.58 9.49
N ALA A 60 -4.26 4.96 8.34
CA ALA A 60 -3.58 3.75 7.88
C ALA A 60 -2.08 3.97 7.61
N LEU A 61 -1.70 5.16 7.15
CA LEU A 61 -0.32 5.55 6.84
C LEU A 61 0.26 6.50 7.91
N ARG A 62 -0.27 6.47 9.13
CA ARG A 62 0.28 7.24 10.23
C ARG A 62 1.75 6.85 10.46
N GLY A 63 2.60 7.87 10.59
CA GLY A 63 4.05 7.68 10.70
C GLY A 63 4.80 7.99 9.40
N HIS A 64 4.11 8.03 8.26
CA HIS A 64 4.65 8.54 7.02
C HIS A 64 4.37 10.04 6.86
N SER A 65 5.32 10.75 6.27
CA SER A 65 5.19 12.15 5.91
C SER A 65 4.16 12.37 4.80
N ALA A 66 3.72 13.62 4.61
CA ALA A 66 2.82 13.94 3.50
C ALA A 66 3.48 13.72 2.13
N SER A 67 4.80 13.92 2.02
CA SER A 67 5.55 13.71 0.78
C SER A 67 5.63 12.24 0.42
N GLU A 68 5.98 11.38 1.39
CA GLU A 68 6.03 9.92 1.18
C GLU A 68 4.66 9.39 0.72
N ARG A 69 3.58 9.89 1.32
CA ARG A 69 2.21 9.50 0.95
C ARG A 69 1.76 10.03 -0.41
N GLN A 70 2.27 11.16 -0.89
CA GLN A 70 1.95 11.68 -2.22
C GLN A 70 2.62 10.87 -3.33
N GLU A 71 3.84 10.39 -3.07
CA GLU A 71 4.57 9.56 -4.04
C GLU A 71 4.23 8.07 -3.94
N ALA A 72 3.56 7.65 -2.88
CA ALA A 72 3.15 6.26 -2.70
C ALA A 72 2.17 5.77 -3.78
N GLU A 73 2.40 4.53 -4.20
CA GLU A 73 1.59 3.83 -5.19
C GLU A 73 0.54 2.98 -4.52
N VAL A 74 -0.73 3.24 -4.81
CA VAL A 74 -1.87 2.47 -4.30
C VAL A 74 -2.39 1.56 -5.40
N TYR A 75 -2.28 0.26 -5.19
CA TYR A 75 -2.84 -0.78 -6.05
C TYR A 75 -4.16 -1.28 -5.45
N ILE A 76 -5.19 -1.41 -6.28
CA ILE A 76 -6.46 -2.03 -5.89
C ILE A 76 -6.38 -3.50 -6.28
N LEU A 77 -6.42 -4.39 -5.29
CA LEU A 77 -6.38 -5.83 -5.51
C LEU A 77 -7.77 -6.36 -5.87
N ASP A 78 -7.80 -7.32 -6.79
CA ASP A 78 -9.00 -8.04 -7.24
C ASP A 78 -8.97 -9.52 -6.79
N VAL A 79 -8.46 -9.74 -5.57
CA VAL A 79 -8.29 -11.06 -4.94
C VAL A 79 -9.47 -11.44 -4.06
#